data_AF-A0A358L5Y1-F1
#
_entry.id   AF-A0A358L5Y1-F1
#
_cell.length_a   1.000
_cell.length_b   1.000
_cell.length_c   1.000
_cell.angle_alpha   90.00
_cell.angle_beta   90.00
_cell.angle_gamma   90.00
#
_symmetry.space_group_name_H-M   'P 1'
#
loop_
_entity.id
_entity.type
_entity.pdbx_description
1 polymer ?
#
loop_
_entity_poly.entity_id
_entity_poly.type
_entity_poly.pdbx_seq_one_letter_code
_entity_poly.pdbx_strand_id
1 'polypeptide(L)'
;KKIASLHHLCGYIVCAKSPSCGMERVRVYQPENNNNRKEGVGIFTRELMKQMPWLPVEEDGRLHDPVLRENFVERIYTLHEFNQLWRSGLTRGKLIAFHSRYKLTLLAHSQPAYREIGRFVAAIEQWSSLEAFAFEYRQRLMDLLKHKATRGNHTNVMMHVQGYFRPQLNAKQREELTSLIDHYRQGLQPLLAPMTLLKHYMSEYPDPYLTQQRYFEPYPEALRLRYGH
;
A
#
# COMPACT_ATOMS: atom_id res chain seq x y z
N LYS A 1 -4.80 -8.66 -27.30
CA LYS A 1 -5.54 -7.42 -27.71
C LYS A 1 -6.38 -6.81 -26.57
N LYS A 2 -7.17 -7.58 -25.79
CA LYS A 2 -8.06 -7.00 -24.74
C LYS A 2 -7.36 -6.49 -23.46
N ILE A 3 -6.16 -6.99 -23.11
CA ILE A 3 -5.45 -6.58 -21.88
C ILE A 3 -4.70 -5.24 -22.05
N ALA A 4 -4.14 -4.98 -23.23
CA ALA A 4 -3.42 -3.72 -23.51
C ALA A 4 -4.31 -2.46 -23.36
N SER A 5 -5.63 -2.58 -23.49
CA SER A 5 -6.56 -1.45 -23.25
C SER A 5 -6.84 -1.19 -21.77
N LEU A 6 -6.36 -2.06 -20.85
CA LEU A 6 -6.66 -2.02 -19.42
C LEU A 6 -5.58 -1.35 -18.56
N HIS A 7 -4.57 -0.72 -19.17
CA HIS A 7 -3.52 0.00 -18.43
C HIS A 7 -4.04 1.18 -17.57
N HIS A 8 -5.30 1.58 -17.75
CA HIS A 8 -5.96 2.59 -16.93
C HIS A 8 -6.48 2.05 -15.59
N LEU A 9 -6.53 0.73 -15.40
CA LEU A 9 -7.01 0.11 -14.17
C LEU A 9 -6.05 0.37 -13.01
N CYS A 10 -6.62 0.54 -11.82
CA CYS A 10 -5.87 0.68 -10.57
C CYS A 10 -6.07 -0.53 -9.62
N GLY A 11 -6.98 -1.44 -9.97
CA GLY A 11 -7.19 -2.70 -9.28
C GLY A 11 -8.10 -3.62 -10.11
N TYR A 12 -8.10 -4.91 -9.80
CA TYR A 12 -8.97 -5.89 -10.43
C TYR A 12 -9.42 -6.94 -9.39
N ILE A 13 -10.72 -7.11 -9.24
CA ILE A 13 -11.30 -8.14 -8.36
C ILE A 13 -11.70 -9.32 -9.24
N VAL A 14 -11.26 -10.51 -8.86
CA VAL A 14 -11.67 -11.73 -9.54
C VAL A 14 -12.77 -12.46 -8.79
N CYS A 15 -13.74 -13.00 -9.52
CA CYS A 15 -14.75 -13.89 -8.95
C CYS A 15 -14.13 -15.28 -8.72
N ALA A 16 -14.30 -15.79 -7.50
CA ALA A 16 -13.90 -17.15 -7.14
C ALA A 16 -14.57 -18.18 -8.07
N LYS A 17 -13.87 -19.30 -8.33
CA LYS A 17 -14.39 -20.47 -9.08
C LYS A 17 -14.72 -20.26 -10.57
N SER A 18 -14.37 -19.12 -11.17
CA SER A 18 -14.51 -18.92 -12.61
C SER A 18 -13.37 -19.58 -13.40
N PRO A 19 -13.64 -20.43 -14.43
CA PRO A 19 -12.62 -21.02 -15.32
C PRO A 19 -11.71 -20.01 -16.00
N SER A 20 -12.23 -18.82 -16.29
CA SER A 20 -11.50 -17.74 -16.95
C SER A 20 -10.84 -16.75 -15.98
N CYS A 21 -11.45 -16.52 -14.80
CA CYS A 21 -11.11 -15.39 -13.94
C CYS A 21 -10.56 -15.73 -12.54
N GLY A 22 -10.70 -16.94 -12.01
CA GLY A 22 -10.28 -17.23 -10.61
C GLY A 22 -8.77 -17.04 -10.37
N MET A 23 -8.37 -16.56 -9.18
CA MET A 23 -6.96 -16.34 -8.82
C MET A 23 -6.37 -17.57 -8.13
N GLU A 24 -7.16 -18.33 -7.37
CA GLU A 24 -6.79 -19.61 -6.81
C GLU A 24 -7.88 -20.67 -7.10
N ARG A 25 -7.48 -21.93 -7.30
CA ARG A 25 -8.39 -23.10 -7.41
C ARG A 25 -9.34 -23.14 -8.61
N VAL A 26 -8.90 -22.67 -9.77
CA VAL A 26 -9.61 -22.92 -11.03
C VAL A 26 -9.50 -24.41 -11.40
N ARG A 27 -10.63 -25.02 -11.81
CA ARG A 27 -10.64 -26.37 -12.42
C ARG A 27 -9.93 -26.29 -13.77
N VAL A 28 -8.73 -26.86 -13.86
CA VAL A 28 -8.03 -27.02 -15.14
C VAL A 28 -8.46 -28.35 -15.73
N TYR A 29 -9.08 -28.32 -16.91
CA TYR A 29 -9.49 -29.53 -17.63
C TYR A 29 -8.26 -30.12 -18.32
N GLN A 30 -7.85 -31.33 -17.93
CA GLN A 30 -6.84 -32.11 -18.65
C GLN A 30 -7.56 -33.16 -19.49
N PRO A 31 -7.45 -33.13 -20.84
CA PRO A 31 -8.19 -34.06 -21.70
C PRO A 31 -7.71 -35.52 -21.60
N GLU A 32 -6.49 -35.78 -21.09
CA GLU A 32 -5.87 -37.11 -21.11
C GLU A 32 -6.03 -37.93 -19.83
N ASN A 33 -6.47 -37.31 -18.73
CA ASN A 33 -6.77 -38.00 -17.48
C ASN A 33 -7.93 -37.27 -16.81
N ASN A 34 -8.99 -38.00 -16.48
CA ASN A 34 -10.26 -37.51 -15.90
C ASN A 34 -10.08 -37.00 -14.45
N ASN A 35 -9.01 -36.26 -14.18
CA ASN A 35 -8.54 -35.83 -12.87
C ASN A 35 -8.58 -34.30 -12.81
N ASN A 36 -9.73 -33.76 -12.42
CA ASN A 36 -9.96 -32.32 -12.28
C ASN A 36 -9.19 -31.74 -11.08
N ARG A 37 -7.95 -31.28 -11.28
CA ARG A 37 -7.20 -30.55 -10.24
C ARG A 37 -7.72 -29.11 -10.08
N LYS A 38 -8.03 -28.72 -8.85
CA LYS A 38 -8.47 -27.37 -8.44
C LYS A 38 -7.27 -26.53 -8.00
N GLU A 39 -6.35 -26.22 -8.92
CA GLU A 39 -5.09 -25.52 -8.57
C GLU A 39 -4.69 -24.39 -9.55
N GLY A 40 -5.54 -24.04 -10.53
CA GLY A 40 -5.17 -23.03 -11.54
C GLY A 40 -5.48 -21.59 -11.15
N VAL A 41 -4.68 -20.65 -11.67
CA VAL A 41 -5.11 -19.27 -11.97
C VAL A 41 -5.82 -19.31 -13.34
N GLY A 42 -7.00 -18.71 -13.45
CA GLY A 42 -7.74 -18.55 -14.69
C GLY A 42 -6.87 -17.92 -15.78
N ILE A 43 -7.01 -18.39 -17.03
CA ILE A 43 -6.09 -18.05 -18.12
C ILE A 43 -5.99 -16.53 -18.32
N PHE A 44 -7.11 -15.81 -18.18
CA PHE A 44 -7.12 -14.35 -18.30
C PHE A 44 -6.39 -13.67 -17.15
N THR A 45 -6.66 -14.06 -15.90
CA THR A 45 -6.02 -13.49 -14.71
C THR A 45 -4.52 -13.72 -14.70
N ARG A 46 -4.07 -14.89 -15.15
CA ARG A 46 -2.64 -15.19 -15.32
C ARG A 46 -1.98 -14.25 -16.31
N GLU A 47 -2.60 -14.06 -17.46
CA GLU A 47 -2.07 -13.16 -18.49
C GLU A 47 -2.12 -11.70 -18.05
N LEU A 48 -3.17 -11.30 -17.31
CA LEU A 48 -3.30 -9.98 -16.71
C LEU A 48 -2.14 -9.70 -15.74
N MET A 49 -1.86 -10.63 -14.82
CA MET A 49 -0.78 -10.50 -13.84
C MET A 49 0.60 -10.54 -14.50
N LYS A 50 0.75 -11.26 -15.62
CA LYS A 50 2.00 -11.30 -16.40
C LYS A 50 2.25 -9.97 -17.12
N GLN A 51 1.23 -9.39 -17.75
CA GLN A 51 1.36 -8.13 -18.49
C GLN A 51 1.35 -6.88 -17.59
N MET A 52 0.71 -6.97 -16.41
CA MET A 52 0.59 -5.88 -15.45
C MET A 52 0.93 -6.35 -14.03
N PRO A 53 2.19 -6.74 -13.76
CA PRO A 53 2.60 -7.26 -12.45
C PRO A 53 2.50 -6.25 -11.29
N TRP A 54 2.36 -4.97 -11.61
CA TRP A 54 2.09 -3.88 -10.66
C TRP A 54 0.61 -3.76 -10.26
N LEU A 55 -0.33 -4.35 -11.02
CA LEU A 55 -1.76 -4.17 -10.78
C LEU A 55 -2.17 -4.92 -9.50
N PRO A 56 -2.87 -4.27 -8.55
CA PRO A 56 -3.53 -4.96 -7.45
C PRO A 56 -4.60 -5.89 -8.02
N VAL A 57 -4.42 -7.19 -7.80
CA VAL A 57 -5.41 -8.20 -8.13
C VAL A 57 -5.70 -8.97 -6.86
N GLU A 58 -6.98 -9.20 -6.56
CA GLU A 58 -7.40 -9.97 -5.39
C GLU A 58 -8.70 -10.73 -5.69
N GLU A 59 -8.93 -11.82 -4.98
CA GLU A 59 -10.19 -12.59 -5.09
C GLU A 59 -11.27 -12.05 -4.16
N ASP A 60 -12.50 -11.97 -4.65
CA ASP A 60 -13.66 -11.50 -3.89
C ASP A 60 -13.82 -12.19 -2.52
N GLY A 61 -13.64 -13.53 -2.49
CA GLY A 61 -13.69 -14.30 -1.25
C GLY A 61 -12.60 -13.90 -0.23
N ARG A 62 -11.42 -13.51 -0.71
CA ARG A 62 -10.28 -13.09 0.13
C ARG A 62 -10.45 -11.69 0.70
N LEU A 63 -11.22 -10.83 0.05
CA LEU A 63 -11.54 -9.48 0.55
C LEU A 63 -12.47 -9.47 1.76
N HIS A 64 -12.96 -10.64 2.20
CA HIS A 64 -13.58 -10.80 3.51
C HIS A 64 -12.55 -10.75 4.65
N ASP A 65 -11.29 -11.11 4.38
CA ASP A 65 -10.20 -10.87 5.32
C ASP A 65 -9.92 -9.36 5.36
N PRO A 66 -10.04 -8.74 6.53
CA PRO A 66 -9.95 -7.30 6.63
C PRO A 66 -8.57 -6.72 6.33
N VAL A 67 -7.51 -7.44 6.70
CA VAL A 67 -6.13 -7.00 6.48
C VAL A 67 -5.81 -7.05 4.99
N LEU A 68 -6.26 -8.10 4.29
CA LEU A 68 -6.16 -8.18 2.84
C LEU A 68 -6.96 -7.07 2.16
N ARG A 69 -8.19 -6.83 2.61
CA ARG A 69 -9.04 -5.76 2.07
C ARG A 69 -8.41 -4.39 2.25
N GLU A 70 -7.89 -4.09 3.44
CA GLU A 70 -7.20 -2.82 3.71
C GLU A 70 -6.00 -2.64 2.77
N ASN A 71 -5.11 -3.64 2.70
CA ASN A 71 -3.92 -3.56 1.86
C ASN A 71 -4.27 -3.44 0.37
N PHE A 72 -5.29 -4.17 -0.10
CA PHE A 72 -5.76 -4.07 -1.48
C PHE A 72 -6.26 -2.67 -1.82
N VAL A 73 -7.08 -2.07 -0.94
CA VAL A 73 -7.59 -0.71 -1.12
C VAL A 73 -6.46 0.31 -1.09
N GLU A 74 -5.55 0.24 -0.12
CA GLU A 74 -4.39 1.14 -0.03
C GLU A 74 -3.52 1.10 -1.29
N ARG A 75 -3.31 -0.11 -1.85
CA ARG A 75 -2.61 -0.30 -3.13
C ARG A 75 -3.35 0.34 -4.30
N ILE A 76 -4.68 0.23 -4.36
CA ILE A 76 -5.50 0.88 -5.41
C ILE A 76 -5.34 2.40 -5.36
N TYR A 77 -5.52 3.00 -4.19
CA TYR A 77 -5.45 4.46 -4.05
C TYR A 77 -4.04 4.99 -4.32
N THR A 78 -3.01 4.27 -3.86
CA THR A 78 -1.61 4.62 -4.15
C THR A 78 -1.31 4.57 -5.64
N LEU A 79 -1.74 3.52 -6.33
CA LEU A 79 -1.56 3.38 -7.77
C LEU A 79 -2.37 4.43 -8.55
N HIS A 80 -3.59 4.73 -8.10
CA HIS A 80 -4.41 5.77 -8.70
C HIS A 80 -3.72 7.13 -8.65
N GLU A 81 -3.26 7.56 -7.47
CA GLU A 81 -2.55 8.82 -7.32
C GLU A 81 -1.27 8.87 -8.16
N PHE A 82 -0.52 7.77 -8.21
CA PHE A 82 0.68 7.70 -9.03
C PHE A 82 0.35 7.84 -10.53
N ASN A 83 -0.68 7.15 -11.02
CA ASN A 83 -1.13 7.25 -12.40
C ASN A 83 -1.63 8.67 -12.74
N GLN A 84 -2.30 9.36 -11.80
CA GLN A 84 -2.71 10.75 -11.99
C GLN A 84 -1.52 11.69 -12.06
N LEU A 85 -0.51 11.51 -11.20
CA LEU A 85 0.75 12.24 -11.27
C LEU A 85 1.40 12.06 -12.64
N TRP A 86 1.46 10.82 -13.15
CA TRP A 86 2.03 10.51 -14.45
C TRP A 86 1.28 11.23 -15.57
N ARG A 87 -0.06 11.16 -15.58
CA ARG A 87 -0.91 11.85 -16.56
C ARG A 87 -0.78 13.37 -16.51
N SER A 88 -0.53 13.94 -15.33
CA SER A 88 -0.34 15.39 -15.14
C SER A 88 1.01 15.94 -15.67
N GLY A 89 1.84 15.08 -16.27
CA GLY A 89 3.19 15.39 -16.71
C GLY A 89 4.22 15.12 -15.63
N LEU A 90 5.22 14.30 -15.96
CA LEU A 90 6.30 13.89 -15.07
C LEU A 90 7.35 15.00 -14.91
N THR A 91 7.76 15.23 -13.68
CA THR A 91 8.99 15.96 -13.36
C THR A 91 9.71 15.22 -12.24
N ARG A 92 11.04 15.40 -12.13
CA ARG A 92 11.82 14.83 -11.02
C ARG A 92 11.26 15.28 -9.66
N GLY A 93 10.93 16.57 -9.54
CA GLY A 93 10.32 17.13 -8.33
C GLY A 93 8.99 16.47 -7.96
N LYS A 94 8.09 16.24 -8.93
CA LYS A 94 6.82 15.54 -8.68
C LYS A 94 7.05 14.10 -8.20
N LEU A 95 7.96 13.36 -8.83
CA LEU A 95 8.28 11.98 -8.45
C LEU A 95 8.89 11.88 -7.04
N ILE A 96 9.84 12.77 -6.72
CA ILE A 96 10.44 12.86 -5.39
C ILE A 96 9.42 13.28 -4.33
N ALA A 97 8.55 14.25 -4.65
CA ALA A 97 7.49 14.68 -3.76
C ALA A 97 6.51 13.54 -3.49
N PHE A 98 6.06 12.82 -4.52
CA PHE A 98 5.21 11.64 -4.37
C PHE A 98 5.86 10.60 -3.46
N HIS A 99 7.12 10.24 -3.71
CA HIS A 99 7.83 9.29 -2.87
C HIS A 99 7.90 9.74 -1.41
N SER A 100 8.21 11.02 -1.18
CA SER A 100 8.28 11.62 0.15
C SER A 100 6.95 11.58 0.90
N ARG A 101 5.81 11.81 0.23
CA ARG A 101 4.46 11.74 0.83
C ARG A 101 4.06 10.33 1.27
N TYR A 102 4.64 9.30 0.66
CA TYR A 102 4.33 7.91 0.97
C TYR A 102 5.32 7.25 1.91
N LYS A 103 6.37 7.97 2.34
CA LYS A 103 7.46 7.42 3.18
C LYS A 103 6.95 6.64 4.39
N LEU A 104 6.07 7.22 5.20
CA LEU A 104 5.56 6.54 6.39
C LEU A 104 4.71 5.30 6.06
N THR A 105 3.91 5.36 5.00
CA THR A 105 3.16 4.19 4.50
C THR A 105 4.13 3.08 4.09
N LEU A 106 5.11 3.38 3.25
CA LEU A 106 6.07 2.37 2.77
C LEU A 106 6.88 1.74 3.92
N LEU A 107 7.27 2.53 4.92
CA LEU A 107 7.92 2.04 6.14
C LEU A 107 7.01 1.10 6.95
N ALA A 108 5.69 1.36 7.01
CA ALA A 108 4.73 0.49 7.67
C ALA A 108 4.62 -0.89 6.98
N HIS A 109 4.80 -0.95 5.66
CA HIS A 109 4.83 -2.20 4.90
C HIS A 109 6.17 -2.94 5.02
N SER A 110 7.29 -2.28 4.75
CA SER A 110 8.62 -2.91 4.81
C SER A 110 9.74 -1.87 4.86
N GLN A 111 10.47 -1.83 5.98
CA GLN A 111 11.65 -0.96 6.11
C GLN A 111 12.81 -1.36 5.18
N PRO A 112 13.16 -2.66 5.00
CA PRO A 112 14.20 -3.05 4.04
C PRO A 112 13.84 -2.64 2.61
N ALA A 113 12.63 -2.93 2.15
CA ALA A 113 12.19 -2.58 0.80
C ALA A 113 12.10 -1.06 0.62
N TYR A 114 11.71 -0.30 1.66
CA TYR A 114 11.75 1.16 1.63
C TYR A 114 13.18 1.70 1.39
N ARG A 115 14.19 1.12 2.02
CA ARG A 115 15.60 1.50 1.79
C ARG A 115 16.06 1.18 0.36
N GLU A 116 15.59 0.07 -0.21
CA GLU A 116 15.88 -0.31 -1.59
C GLU A 116 15.27 0.66 -2.60
N ILE A 117 13.97 0.93 -2.50
CA ILE A 117 13.30 1.89 -3.40
C ILE A 117 13.82 3.32 -3.19
N GLY A 118 14.22 3.69 -1.96
CA GLY A 118 14.84 4.98 -1.68
C GLY A 118 16.17 5.17 -2.40
N ARG A 119 17.02 4.14 -2.46
CA ARG A 119 18.25 4.16 -3.27
C ARG A 119 17.95 4.31 -4.77
N PHE A 120 16.91 3.63 -5.25
CA PHE A 120 16.45 3.79 -6.63
C PHE A 120 15.97 5.22 -6.93
N VAL A 121 15.20 5.84 -6.02
CA VAL A 121 14.73 7.23 -6.16
C VAL A 121 15.88 8.23 -6.12
N ALA A 122 16.88 8.01 -5.26
CA ALA A 122 18.06 8.87 -5.21
C ALA A 122 18.86 8.88 -6.53
N ALA A 123 18.77 7.82 -7.33
CA ALA A 123 19.43 7.71 -8.63
C ALA A 123 18.64 8.37 -9.78
N ILE A 124 17.52 9.06 -9.53
CA ILE A 124 16.64 9.64 -10.59
C ILE A 124 17.37 10.60 -11.55
N GLU A 125 18.42 11.28 -11.10
CA GLU A 125 19.21 12.18 -11.96
C GLU A 125 19.99 11.43 -13.04
N GLN A 126 20.30 10.15 -12.82
CA GLN A 126 21.03 9.30 -13.75
C GLN A 126 20.15 8.77 -14.90
N TRP A 127 18.82 8.94 -14.80
CA TRP A 127 17.88 8.47 -15.81
C TRP A 127 17.67 9.52 -16.91
N SER A 128 17.86 9.10 -18.16
CA SER A 128 17.65 9.92 -19.35
C SER A 128 16.18 10.11 -19.71
N SER A 129 15.31 9.15 -19.35
CA SER A 129 13.85 9.24 -19.53
C SER A 129 13.12 9.11 -18.19
N LEU A 130 12.25 10.08 -17.90
CA LEU A 130 11.39 10.04 -16.72
C LEU A 130 10.27 9.02 -16.87
N GLU A 131 9.83 8.74 -18.10
CA GLU A 131 8.85 7.71 -18.41
C GLU A 131 9.40 6.32 -18.07
N ALA A 132 10.64 6.03 -18.47
CA ALA A 132 11.31 4.78 -18.13
C ALA A 132 11.51 4.65 -16.61
N PHE A 133 11.92 5.75 -15.95
CA PHE A 133 12.03 5.77 -14.48
C PHE A 133 10.68 5.53 -13.80
N ALA A 134 9.62 6.20 -14.24
CA ALA A 134 8.28 6.08 -13.67
C ALA A 134 7.71 4.66 -13.86
N PHE A 135 8.02 4.01 -14.98
CA PHE A 135 7.65 2.62 -15.24
C PHE A 135 8.26 1.67 -14.22
N GLU A 136 9.57 1.76 -14.00
CA GLU A 136 10.29 0.96 -13.01
C GLU A 136 9.90 1.31 -11.57
N TYR A 137 9.74 2.60 -11.28
CA TYR A 137 9.29 3.07 -9.97
C TYR A 137 7.93 2.48 -9.61
N ARG A 138 6.97 2.46 -10.55
CA ARG A 138 5.64 1.89 -10.32
C ARG A 138 5.74 0.42 -9.94
N GLN A 139 6.55 -0.36 -10.67
CA GLN A 139 6.72 -1.77 -10.37
C GLN A 139 7.25 -1.97 -8.95
N ARG A 140 8.35 -1.28 -8.60
CA ARG A 140 8.97 -1.34 -7.27
C ARG A 140 8.03 -0.87 -6.15
N LEU A 141 7.29 0.20 -6.38
CA LEU A 141 6.30 0.74 -5.44
C LEU A 141 5.22 -0.32 -5.15
N MET A 142 4.66 -0.91 -6.20
CA MET A 142 3.59 -1.89 -6.05
C MET A 142 4.09 -3.22 -5.51
N ASP A 143 5.32 -3.60 -5.80
CA ASP A 143 5.97 -4.77 -5.19
C ASP A 143 6.23 -4.57 -3.70
N LEU A 144 6.67 -3.39 -3.28
CA LEU A 144 6.79 -3.05 -1.87
C LEU A 144 5.42 -3.14 -1.16
N LEU A 145 4.39 -2.53 -1.74
CA LEU A 145 3.05 -2.51 -1.13
C LEU A 145 2.34 -3.87 -1.14
N LYS A 146 2.84 -4.88 -1.86
CA LYS A 146 2.36 -6.28 -1.73
C LYS A 146 2.65 -6.86 -0.34
N HIS A 147 3.67 -6.36 0.36
CA HIS A 147 3.90 -6.71 1.75
C HIS A 147 2.79 -6.10 2.61
N LYS A 148 2.10 -6.90 3.42
CA LYS A 148 1.11 -6.38 4.37
C LYS A 148 1.81 -5.56 5.45
N ALA A 149 1.22 -4.44 5.83
CA ALA A 149 1.73 -3.68 6.96
C ALA A 149 1.65 -4.53 8.24
N THR A 150 2.65 -4.40 9.10
CA THR A 150 2.76 -5.21 10.32
C THR A 150 2.63 -4.32 11.56
N ARG A 151 2.12 -4.90 12.67
CA ARG A 151 2.04 -4.19 13.95
C ARG A 151 3.40 -3.60 14.37
N GLY A 152 4.48 -4.36 14.20
CA GLY A 152 5.84 -3.90 14.51
C GLY A 152 6.26 -2.69 13.67
N ASN A 153 6.03 -2.71 12.36
CA ASN A 153 6.37 -1.58 11.51
C ASN A 153 5.48 -0.36 11.76
N HIS A 154 4.18 -0.53 11.99
CA HIS A 154 3.30 0.55 12.42
C HIS A 154 3.78 1.18 13.73
N THR A 155 4.18 0.35 14.71
CA THR A 155 4.75 0.84 15.97
C THR A 155 5.99 1.70 15.71
N ASN A 156 6.93 1.23 14.89
CA ASN A 156 8.14 1.98 14.54
C ASN A 156 7.82 3.32 13.85
N VAL A 157 6.84 3.32 12.94
CA VAL A 157 6.37 4.54 12.28
C VAL A 157 5.75 5.50 13.29
N MET A 158 4.88 5.03 14.17
CA MET A 158 4.23 5.89 15.18
C MET A 158 5.22 6.45 16.19
N MET A 159 6.22 5.66 16.64
CA MET A 159 7.31 6.16 17.49
C MET A 159 8.17 7.22 16.77
N HIS A 160 8.42 7.04 15.47
CA HIS A 160 9.11 8.07 14.67
C HIS A 160 8.29 9.36 14.60
N VAL A 161 6.98 9.26 14.36
CA VAL A 161 6.06 10.42 14.34
C VAL A 161 6.01 11.09 15.70
N GLN A 162 5.93 10.34 16.80
CA GLN A 162 5.95 10.86 18.17
C GLN A 162 7.16 11.78 18.41
N GLY A 163 8.31 11.49 17.80
CA GLY A 163 9.52 12.31 17.91
C GLY A 163 9.33 13.77 17.44
N TYR A 164 8.43 14.03 16.49
CA TYR A 164 8.15 15.39 15.99
C TYR A 164 7.48 16.27 17.05
N PHE A 165 6.72 15.66 17.96
CA PHE A 165 5.98 16.37 19.01
C PHE A 165 6.76 16.50 20.32
N ARG A 166 8.00 15.96 20.38
CA ARG A 166 8.80 15.97 21.61
C ARG A 166 9.01 17.37 22.21
N PRO A 167 9.26 18.43 21.42
CA PRO A 167 9.39 19.80 21.94
C PRO A 167 8.09 20.39 22.51
N GLN A 168 6.92 19.93 22.04
CA GLN A 168 5.61 20.53 22.35
C GLN A 168 4.88 19.80 23.46
N LEU A 169 5.03 18.47 23.56
CA LEU A 169 4.32 17.66 24.56
C LEU A 169 5.02 17.69 25.91
N ASN A 170 4.25 17.77 26.99
CA ASN A 170 4.76 17.58 28.35
C ASN A 170 5.06 16.10 28.65
N ALA A 171 5.66 15.80 29.82
CA ALA A 171 6.04 14.44 30.19
C ALA A 171 4.86 13.46 30.20
N LYS A 172 3.72 13.87 30.78
CA LYS A 172 2.50 13.05 30.87
C LYS A 172 1.92 12.74 29.49
N GLN A 173 1.82 13.75 28.62
CA GLN A 173 1.33 13.59 27.23
C GLN A 173 2.21 12.65 26.41
N ARG A 174 3.54 12.75 26.58
CA ARG A 174 4.48 11.83 25.90
C ARG A 174 4.31 10.40 26.40
N GLU A 175 4.19 10.21 27.70
CA GLU A 175 3.98 8.89 28.30
C GLU A 175 2.66 8.27 27.86
N GLU A 176 1.58 9.04 27.83
CA GLU A 176 0.27 8.60 27.34
C GLU A 176 0.34 8.11 25.89
N LEU A 177 0.97 8.89 24.99
CA LEU A 177 1.14 8.50 23.60
C LEU A 177 2.03 7.25 23.46
N THR A 178 3.13 7.16 24.22
CA THR A 178 3.98 5.96 24.25
C THR A 178 3.20 4.74 24.69
N SER A 179 2.40 4.85 25.75
CA SER A 179 1.58 3.76 26.27
C SER A 179 0.54 3.29 25.25
N LEU A 180 -0.13 4.21 24.55
CA LEU A 180 -1.08 3.84 23.49
C LEU A 180 -0.42 3.13 22.30
N ILE A 181 0.77 3.59 21.89
CA ILE A 181 1.56 2.92 20.84
C ILE A 181 1.96 1.51 21.30
N ASP A 182 2.36 1.35 22.56
CA ASP A 182 2.75 0.06 23.12
C ASP A 182 1.55 -0.90 23.27
N HIS A 183 0.39 -0.41 23.73
CA HIS A 183 -0.83 -1.20 23.76
C HIS A 183 -1.23 -1.70 22.36
N TYR A 184 -1.10 -0.88 21.32
CA TYR A 184 -1.29 -1.32 19.94
C TYR A 184 -0.29 -2.42 19.53
N ARG A 185 1.01 -2.22 19.85
CA ARG A 185 2.08 -3.19 19.57
C ARG A 185 1.78 -4.55 20.19
N GLN A 186 1.27 -4.55 21.42
CA GLN A 186 0.91 -5.76 22.17
C GLN A 186 -0.44 -6.37 21.75
N GLY A 187 -1.24 -5.68 20.93
CA GLY A 187 -2.56 -6.16 20.51
C GLY A 187 -3.71 -5.81 21.44
N LEU A 188 -3.46 -5.00 22.47
CA LEU A 188 -4.46 -4.58 23.45
C LEU A 188 -5.39 -3.46 22.94
N GLN A 189 -4.97 -2.75 21.89
CA GLN A 189 -5.73 -1.67 21.25
C GLN A 189 -5.63 -1.76 19.73
N PRO A 190 -6.66 -1.29 18.98
CA PRO A 190 -6.59 -1.18 17.53
C PRO A 190 -5.64 -0.06 17.09
N LEU A 191 -5.19 -0.10 15.83
CA LEU A 191 -4.33 0.94 15.25
C LEU A 191 -4.96 2.33 15.35
N LEU A 192 -6.30 2.42 15.28
CA LEU A 192 -7.02 3.67 15.35
C LEU A 192 -6.72 4.47 16.63
N ALA A 193 -6.53 3.82 17.77
CA ALA A 193 -6.34 4.49 19.06
C ALA A 193 -5.10 5.43 19.07
N PRO A 194 -3.87 4.94 18.82
CA PRO A 194 -2.72 5.83 18.70
C PRO A 194 -2.79 6.77 17.49
N MET A 195 -3.42 6.34 16.38
CA MET A 195 -3.56 7.20 15.19
C MET A 195 -4.44 8.43 15.45
N THR A 196 -5.52 8.30 16.22
CA THR A 196 -6.39 9.42 16.61
C THR A 196 -5.63 10.43 17.45
N LEU A 197 -4.84 9.97 18.43
CA LEU A 197 -4.05 10.87 19.27
C LEU A 197 -2.93 11.57 18.46
N LEU A 198 -2.27 10.84 17.56
CA LEU A 198 -1.29 11.45 16.65
C LEU A 198 -1.94 12.51 15.74
N LYS A 199 -3.11 12.24 15.16
CA LYS A 199 -3.85 13.21 14.36
C LYS A 199 -4.25 14.45 15.16
N HIS A 200 -4.66 14.26 16.42
CA HIS A 200 -4.93 15.37 17.33
C HIS A 200 -3.69 16.26 17.51
N TYR A 201 -2.53 15.69 17.83
CA TYR A 201 -1.29 16.47 17.95
C TYR A 201 -0.81 17.08 16.63
N MET A 202 -1.06 16.44 15.47
CA MET A 202 -0.82 17.06 14.17
C MET A 202 -1.69 18.29 13.93
N SER A 203 -2.93 18.29 14.45
CA SER A 203 -3.83 19.44 14.36
C SER A 203 -3.41 20.57 15.29
N GLU A 204 -2.95 20.25 16.50
CA GLU A 204 -2.47 21.25 17.46
C GLU A 204 -1.09 21.84 17.08
N TYR A 205 -0.21 20.99 16.56
CA TYR A 205 1.16 21.33 16.19
C TYR A 205 1.45 20.91 14.75
N PRO A 206 0.94 21.65 13.74
CA PRO A 206 1.13 21.29 12.34
C PRO A 206 2.61 21.26 11.96
N ASP A 207 3.03 20.12 11.39
CA ASP A 207 4.36 19.93 10.81
C ASP A 207 4.23 19.75 9.29
N PRO A 208 4.89 20.59 8.46
CA PRO A 208 4.74 20.54 7.01
C PRO A 208 5.07 19.18 6.38
N TYR A 209 5.98 18.40 6.98
CA TYR A 209 6.33 17.08 6.51
C TYR A 209 5.23 16.06 6.87
N LEU A 210 4.76 16.05 8.12
CA LEU A 210 3.71 15.12 8.58
C LEU A 210 2.37 15.37 7.89
N THR A 211 1.97 16.63 7.67
CA THR A 211 0.72 17.00 7.00
C THR A 211 0.62 16.43 5.59
N GLN A 212 1.74 16.19 4.92
CA GLN A 212 1.77 15.62 3.57
C GLN A 212 1.75 14.08 3.55
N GLN A 213 1.90 13.41 4.70
CA GLN A 213 2.03 11.96 4.74
C GLN A 213 0.70 11.25 4.52
N ARG A 214 0.63 10.42 3.48
CA ARG A 214 -0.55 9.59 3.18
C ARG A 214 -0.78 8.51 4.24
N TYR A 215 0.18 8.24 5.12
CA TYR A 215 0.04 7.28 6.22
C TYR A 215 -1.17 7.54 7.13
N PHE A 216 -1.51 8.81 7.37
CA PHE A 216 -2.65 9.16 8.23
C PHE A 216 -4.00 9.03 7.52
N GLU A 217 -4.01 9.14 6.18
CA GLU A 217 -5.19 9.11 5.32
C GLU A 217 -4.88 8.41 3.99
N PRO A 218 -4.59 7.09 4.00
CA PRO A 218 -4.15 6.37 2.81
C PRO A 218 -5.26 6.22 1.75
N TYR A 219 -6.51 6.36 2.18
CA TYR A 219 -7.74 6.28 1.41
C TYR A 219 -8.84 7.08 2.13
N PRO A 220 -9.97 7.39 1.49
CA PRO A 220 -11.07 8.11 2.10
C PRO A 220 -11.61 7.42 3.37
N GLU A 221 -11.84 8.22 4.42
CA GLU A 221 -12.29 7.75 5.74
C GLU A 221 -13.63 6.99 5.67
N ALA A 222 -14.48 7.32 4.71
CA ALA A 222 -15.77 6.66 4.47
C ALA A 222 -15.69 5.14 4.28
N LEU A 223 -14.52 4.60 3.91
CA LEU A 223 -14.31 3.15 3.75
C LEU A 223 -14.15 2.40 5.08
N ARG A 224 -13.89 3.12 6.19
CA ARG A 224 -13.82 2.59 7.56
C ARG A 224 -12.93 1.35 7.76
N LEU A 225 -11.77 1.30 7.07
CA LEU A 225 -10.91 0.11 7.06
C LEU A 225 -9.98 -0.05 8.26
N ARG A 226 -9.71 1.01 9.03
CA ARG A 226 -8.84 0.99 10.23
C ARG A 226 -9.58 0.96 11.58
N TYR A 227 -10.90 0.81 11.57
CA TYR A 227 -11.76 0.98 12.76
C TYR A 227 -11.83 -0.24 13.69
N GLY A 228 -11.08 -1.31 13.37
CA GLY A 228 -10.86 -2.43 14.29
C GLY A 228 -11.19 -3.79 13.69
N HIS A 229 -10.32 -4.75 14.01
CA HIS A 229 -10.51 -6.20 13.95
C HIS A 229 -10.03 -6.79 15.26
#